data_AF-A0A969BAF4-F1
#
_entry.id   AF-A0A969BAF4-F1
#
_cell.length_a   1.000
_cell.length_b   1.000
_cell.length_c   1.000
_cell.angle_alpha   90.00
_cell.angle_beta   90.00
_cell.angle_gamma   90.00
#
_symmetry.space_group_name_H-M   'P 1'
#
loop_
_entity.id
_entity.type
_entity.pdbx_description
1 polymer ?
#
loop_
_entity_poly.entity_id
_entity_poly.type
_entity_poly.pdbx_seq_one_letter_code
_entity_poly.pdbx_strand_id
1 'polypeptide(L)' 'MIATGASPNWLNVPGERELKGQGISYCATCDAKYYVDKEVVVIGGGNSAIEEAEFITNFAKK' A
#
# COMPACT_ATOMS: atom_id res chain seq x y z
N MET A 1 17.51 25.24 -1.93
CA MET A 1 17.30 23.78 -2.06
C MET A 1 15.83 23.50 -1.84
N ILE A 2 15.18 22.76 -2.74
CA ILE A 2 13.77 22.36 -2.62
C ILE A 2 13.76 20.84 -2.39
N ALA A 3 13.23 20.40 -1.27
CA ALA A 3 13.21 19.00 -0.81
C ALA A 3 11.84 18.66 -0.20
N THR A 4 10.78 18.92 -0.95
CA THR A 4 9.38 18.83 -0.48
C THR A 4 8.82 17.41 -0.40
N GLY A 5 9.57 16.41 -0.88
CA GLY A 5 9.14 15.01 -0.89
C GLY A 5 7.98 14.76 -1.86
N ALA A 6 7.29 13.64 -1.64
CA ALA A 6 6.11 13.22 -2.38
C ALA A 6 5.01 12.78 -1.41
N SER A 7 3.76 12.85 -1.85
CA SER A 7 2.60 12.33 -1.11
C SER A 7 1.88 11.30 -1.98
N PRO A 8 1.37 10.21 -1.38
CA PRO A 8 0.58 9.24 -2.13
C PRO A 8 -0.73 9.87 -2.60
N ASN A 9 -1.25 9.35 -3.70
CA ASN A 9 -2.57 9.71 -4.19
C ASN A 9 -3.64 9.05 -3.31
N TRP A 10 -4.67 9.81 -2.97
CA TRP A 10 -5.83 9.33 -2.22
C TRP A 10 -6.94 8.90 -3.19
N LEU A 11 -7.62 7.79 -2.89
CA LEU A 11 -8.79 7.32 -3.63
C LEU A 11 -10.05 8.13 -3.29
N ASN A 12 -10.05 8.87 -2.16
CA ASN A 12 -11.15 9.67 -1.65
C ASN A 12 -12.45 8.87 -1.45
N VAL A 13 -12.30 7.61 -1.00
CA VAL A 13 -13.43 6.73 -0.67
C VAL A 13 -13.73 6.76 0.84
N PRO A 14 -14.98 6.54 1.26
CA PRO A 14 -15.33 6.47 2.68
C PRO A 14 -14.48 5.41 3.41
N GLY A 15 -13.91 5.78 4.56
CA GLY A 15 -13.07 4.89 5.36
C GLY A 15 -11.58 4.91 5.01
N GLU A 16 -11.16 5.53 3.89
CA GLU A 16 -9.74 5.53 3.48
C GLU A 16 -8.84 6.21 4.52
N ARG A 17 -9.26 7.36 5.06
CA ARG A 17 -8.47 8.13 6.01
C ARG A 17 -8.51 7.53 7.40
N GLU A 18 -9.67 7.01 7.79
CA GLU A 18 -9.90 6.41 9.10
C GLU A 18 -9.15 5.08 9.26
N LEU A 19 -9.07 4.29 8.18
CA LEU A 19 -8.43 2.97 8.17
C LEU A 19 -6.96 3.01 7.74
N LYS A 20 -6.41 4.20 7.44
CA LYS A 20 -4.98 4.36 7.14
C LYS A 20 -4.14 3.91 8.34
N GLY A 21 -3.26 2.93 8.12
CA GLY A 21 -2.45 2.31 9.17
C GLY A 21 -3.19 1.26 10.01
N GLN A 22 -4.48 1.04 9.78
CA GLN A 22 -5.30 -0.01 10.42
C GLN A 22 -5.77 -1.08 9.42
N GLY A 23 -5.20 -1.11 8.22
CA GLY A 23 -5.55 -2.02 7.14
C GLY A 23 -5.29 -1.44 5.76
N ILE A 24 -5.21 -0.11 5.64
CA ILE A 24 -4.83 0.58 4.40
C ILE A 24 -3.38 1.06 4.51
N SER A 25 -2.55 0.67 3.53
CA SER A 25 -1.17 1.10 3.37
C SER A 25 -0.93 1.64 1.96
N TYR A 26 0.07 2.52 1.83
CA TYR A 26 0.53 3.09 0.55
C TYR A 26 1.99 2.72 0.23
N CYS A 27 2.59 1.83 1.02
CA CYS A 27 3.98 1.42 0.89
C CYS A 27 4.11 -0.01 1.42
N ALA A 28 4.06 -1.02 0.55
CA ALA A 28 4.23 -2.41 0.93
C ALA A 28 5.62 -2.65 1.53
N THR A 29 6.67 -2.01 1.00
CA THR A 29 8.03 -2.11 1.59
C THR A 29 8.09 -1.63 3.04
N CYS A 30 7.28 -0.65 3.43
CA CYS A 30 7.20 -0.14 4.78
C CYS A 30 6.41 -1.08 5.72
N ASP A 31 5.28 -1.62 5.23
CA ASP A 31 4.25 -2.23 6.07
C ASP A 31 4.05 -3.74 5.87
N ALA A 32 4.71 -4.37 4.89
CA ALA A 32 4.49 -5.79 4.53
C ALA A 32 4.60 -6.76 5.71
N LYS A 33 5.50 -6.48 6.66
CA LYS A 33 5.68 -7.28 7.88
C LYS A 33 4.41 -7.44 8.73
N TYR A 34 3.44 -6.54 8.60
CA TYR A 34 2.17 -6.59 9.34
C TYR A 34 1.09 -7.40 8.61
N TYR A 35 1.32 -7.77 7.35
CA TYR A 35 0.39 -8.46 6.47
C TYR A 35 0.82 -9.90 6.13
N VAL A 36 1.78 -10.46 6.88
CA VAL A 36 2.18 -11.86 6.73
C VAL A 36 0.98 -12.79 6.93
N ASP A 37 0.76 -13.70 5.98
CA ASP A 37 -0.36 -14.66 5.94
C ASP A 37 -1.76 -14.02 5.92
N LYS A 38 -1.87 -12.71 5.64
CA LYS A 38 -3.15 -12.01 5.49
C LYS A 38 -3.56 -11.93 4.03
N GLU A 39 -4.88 -11.90 3.80
CA GLU A 39 -5.43 -11.57 2.48
C GLU A 39 -5.31 -10.07 2.26
N VAL A 40 -4.71 -9.68 1.13
CA VAL A 40 -4.46 -8.29 0.76
C VAL A 40 -4.95 -8.02 -0.66
N VAL A 41 -5.30 -6.78 -0.94
CA VAL A 41 -5.64 -6.31 -2.28
C VAL A 41 -4.80 -5.08 -2.60
N VAL A 42 -4.28 -5.01 -3.82
CA VAL A 42 -3.54 -3.87 -4.32
C VAL A 42 -4.42 -3.09 -5.29
N ILE A 43 -4.54 -1.78 -5.07
CA ILE A 43 -5.38 -0.89 -5.87
C ILE A 43 -4.49 0.02 -6.71
N GLY A 44 -4.61 -0.09 -8.03
CA GLY A 44 -3.87 0.71 -9.01
C GLY A 44 -3.50 -0.09 -10.25
N GLY A 45 -3.27 0.60 -11.37
CA GLY A 45 -2.90 -0.02 -12.65
C GLY A 45 -1.58 0.47 -13.25
N GLY A 46 -0.83 1.29 -12.50
CA GLY A 46 0.50 1.76 -12.92
C GLY A 46 1.62 0.84 -12.46
N ASN A 47 2.85 1.13 -12.90
CA ASN A 47 4.03 0.34 -12.53
C ASN A 47 4.20 0.18 -11.02
N SER A 48 3.99 1.25 -10.24
CA SER A 48 4.07 1.17 -8.78
C SER A 48 3.08 0.16 -8.20
N ALA A 49 1.88 0.01 -8.77
CA ALA A 49 0.93 -0.99 -8.27
C ALA A 49 1.42 -2.42 -8.55
N ILE A 50 2.03 -2.65 -9.71
CA ILE A 50 2.58 -3.96 -10.10
C ILE A 50 3.79 -4.31 -9.23
N GLU A 51 4.73 -3.37 -9.06
CA GLU A 51 5.93 -3.55 -8.23
C GLU A 51 5.56 -3.84 -6.76
N GLU A 52 4.61 -3.08 -6.20
CA GLU A 52 4.15 -3.28 -4.83
C GLU A 52 3.36 -4.60 -4.68
N ALA A 53 2.58 -4.99 -5.71
CA ALA A 53 1.88 -6.27 -5.74
C ALA A 53 2.86 -7.47 -5.79
N GLU A 54 3.86 -7.41 -6.66
CA GLU A 54 4.89 -8.44 -6.72
C GLU A 54 5.63 -8.54 -5.38
N PHE A 55 5.98 -7.40 -4.78
CA PHE A 55 6.65 -7.37 -3.48
C PHE A 55 5.80 -8.01 -2.36
N ILE A 56 4.54 -7.59 -2.22
CA ILE A 56 3.68 -8.03 -1.10
C ILE A 56 3.32 -9.52 -1.18
N THR A 57 3.30 -10.13 -2.37
CA THR A 57 3.02 -11.57 -2.54
C THR A 57 4.04 -12.50 -1.87
N ASN A 58 5.22 -11.99 -1.50
CA ASN A 58 6.21 -12.74 -0.73
C ASN A 58 5.85 -12.88 0.75
N PHE A 59 4.91 -12.08 1.25
CA PHE A 59 4.50 -12.03 2.66
C PHE A 59 3.03 -12.37 2.84
N ALA A 60 2.17 -11.79 2.00
CA ALA A 60 0.73 -11.98 2.07
C ALA A 60 0.31 -13.37 1.57
N LYS A 61 -0.90 -13.76 1.97
CA LYS A 61 -1.51 -15.00 1.51
C LYS A 61 -1.84 -14.88 0.01
N LYS A 62 -1.46 -15.91 -0.75
CA LYS A 62 -1.75 -16.05 -2.19
C LYS A 62 -3.23 -16.33 -2.44
#